data_AF-A0A158DXC0-F1
#
_entry.id   AF-A0A158DXC0-F1
#
_cell.length_a   1.000
_cell.length_b   1.000
_cell.length_c   1.000
_cell.angle_alpha   90.00
_cell.angle_beta   90.00
_cell.angle_gamma   90.00
#
_symmetry.space_group_name_H-M   'P 1'
#
loop_
_entity.id
_entity.type
_entity.pdbx_description
1 polymer ?
#
loop_
_entity_poly.entity_id
_entity_poly.type
_entity_poly.pdbx_seq_one_letter_code
_entity_poly.pdbx_strand_id
1 'polypeptide(L)'
;MLKQRVNVFIAGEALLAAKKEVVNRCVEKAQSDGSSVAAAEKSGARVFLAFARTCYGFSEATTAQYLRVYQRFVSSRHRSEMEALFNAGELAVLAAYSDDELTEIVSAKAANPSLTRDGIKQLLKTRRAA
;
A
#
# COMPACT_ATOMS: atom_id res chain seq x y z
N MET A 1 14.62 20.54 5.83
CA MET A 1 13.63 20.28 4.75
C MET A 1 12.61 19.27 5.26
N LEU A 2 11.33 19.66 5.40
CA LEU A 2 10.27 18.69 5.70
C LEU A 2 10.18 17.72 4.52
N LYS A 3 10.38 16.41 4.77
CA LYS A 3 10.14 15.39 3.75
C LYS A 3 8.68 15.50 3.30
N GLN A 4 8.47 15.75 2.01
CA GLN A 4 7.15 15.80 1.41
C GLN A 4 6.41 14.49 1.73
N ARG A 5 5.17 14.59 2.20
CA ARG A 5 4.35 13.42 2.55
C ARG A 5 4.12 12.60 1.27
N VAL A 6 4.62 11.38 1.23
CA VAL A 6 4.37 10.48 0.08
C VAL A 6 2.90 10.14 0.02
N ASN A 7 2.26 10.41 -1.12
CA ASN A 7 0.93 9.94 -1.42
C ASN A 7 1.00 8.45 -1.78
N VAL A 8 0.47 7.60 -0.91
CA VAL A 8 0.54 6.14 -1.06
C VAL A 8 -0.32 5.63 -2.22
N PHE A 9 -1.33 6.39 -2.65
CA PHE A 9 -2.20 5.99 -3.76
C PHE A 9 -1.46 6.15 -5.09
N ILE A 10 -0.80 7.28 -5.29
CA ILE A 10 0.05 7.52 -6.46
C ILE A 10 1.25 6.56 -6.45
N ALA A 11 1.96 6.44 -5.33
CA ALA A 11 3.11 5.57 -5.24
C ALA A 11 2.73 4.09 -5.40
N GLY A 12 1.63 3.65 -4.78
CA GLY A 12 1.17 2.27 -4.81
C GLY A 12 0.64 1.85 -6.19
N GLU A 13 -0.07 2.74 -6.90
CA GLU A 13 -0.48 2.51 -8.29
C GLU A 13 0.73 2.31 -9.20
N ALA A 14 1.71 3.22 -9.13
CA ALA A 14 2.94 3.13 -9.91
C ALA A 14 3.72 1.85 -9.60
N LEU A 15 3.85 1.49 -8.31
CA LEU A 15 4.50 0.25 -7.90
C LEU A 15 3.74 -1.00 -8.39
N LEU A 16 2.41 -0.98 -8.36
CA LEU A 16 1.62 -2.12 -8.83
C LEU A 16 1.74 -2.29 -10.35
N ALA A 17 1.69 -1.19 -11.11
CA ALA A 17 1.89 -1.20 -12.55
C ALA A 17 3.29 -1.72 -12.91
N ALA A 18 4.33 -1.20 -12.26
CA ALA A 18 5.71 -1.66 -12.46
C ALA A 18 5.89 -3.14 -12.11
N LYS A 19 5.29 -3.59 -10.99
CA LYS A 19 5.34 -5.00 -10.60
C LYS A 19 4.71 -5.91 -11.66
N LYS A 20 3.52 -5.55 -12.15
CA LYS A 20 2.82 -6.32 -13.19
C LYS A 20 3.66 -6.39 -14.46
N GLU A 21 4.18 -5.26 -14.91
CA GLU A 21 5.00 -5.20 -16.12
C GLU A 21 6.23 -6.10 -16.04
N VAL A 22 7.02 -5.96 -14.97
CA VAL A 22 8.26 -6.74 -14.80
C VAL A 22 7.97 -8.23 -14.68
N VAL A 23 6.97 -8.61 -13.89
CA VAL A 23 6.61 -10.02 -13.71
C VAL A 23 6.09 -10.63 -15.00
N ASN A 24 5.20 -9.93 -15.72
CA ASN A 24 4.64 -10.41 -16.99
C ASN A 24 5.74 -10.63 -18.03
N ARG A 25 6.67 -9.69 -18.20
CA ARG A 25 7.81 -9.86 -19.13
C ARG A 25 8.66 -11.09 -18.79
N CYS A 26 8.90 -11.35 -17.51
CA CYS A 26 9.63 -12.55 -17.10
C CYS A 26 8.85 -13.83 -17.43
N VAL A 27 7.53 -13.84 -17.20
CA VAL A 27 6.65 -14.97 -17.48
C VAL A 27 6.53 -15.23 -18.99
N GLU A 28 6.29 -14.20 -19.81
CA GLU A 28 6.19 -14.29 -21.26
C GLU A 28 7.47 -14.86 -21.88
N LYS A 29 8.62 -14.41 -21.39
CA LYS A 29 9.92 -14.98 -21.79
C LYS A 29 10.00 -16.46 -21.42
N ALA A 30 9.66 -16.83 -20.20
CA ALA A 30 9.71 -18.22 -19.76
C ALA A 30 8.76 -19.13 -20.55
N GLN A 31 7.57 -18.64 -20.92
CA GLN A 31 6.63 -19.35 -21.78
C GLN A 31 7.21 -19.56 -23.18
N SER A 32 7.83 -18.53 -23.76
CA SER A 32 8.47 -18.60 -25.09
C SER A 32 9.66 -19.57 -25.09
N ASP A 33 10.42 -19.59 -24.00
CA ASP A 33 11.62 -20.43 -23.83
C ASP A 33 11.30 -21.84 -23.29
N GLY A 34 10.02 -22.21 -23.11
CA GLY A 34 9.60 -23.49 -22.53
C GLY A 34 10.09 -23.74 -21.09
N SER A 35 10.45 -22.67 -20.38
CA SER A 35 11.04 -22.68 -19.04
C SER A 35 9.98 -22.58 -17.93
N SER A 36 10.40 -22.75 -16.68
CA SER A 36 9.48 -22.71 -15.53
C SER A 36 8.89 -21.32 -15.28
N VAL A 37 7.57 -21.20 -15.43
CA VAL A 37 6.79 -19.99 -15.12
C VAL A 37 6.92 -19.59 -13.64
N ALA A 38 6.83 -20.55 -12.71
CA ALA A 38 6.95 -20.25 -11.28
C ALA A 38 8.34 -19.71 -10.89
N ALA A 39 9.41 -20.17 -11.55
CA ALA A 39 10.74 -19.61 -11.38
C ALA A 39 10.83 -18.18 -11.94
N ALA A 40 10.18 -17.94 -13.07
CA ALA A 40 10.11 -16.62 -13.70
C ALA A 40 9.35 -15.60 -12.84
N GLU A 41 8.22 -15.98 -12.22
CA GLU A 41 7.49 -15.13 -11.29
C GLU A 41 8.36 -14.69 -10.10
N LYS A 42 9.10 -15.64 -9.51
CA LYS A 42 10.05 -15.35 -8.41
C LYS A 42 11.18 -14.42 -8.87
N SER A 43 11.71 -14.64 -10.07
CA SER A 43 12.73 -13.78 -10.66
C SER A 43 12.21 -12.37 -10.89
N GLY A 44 11.03 -12.24 -11.52
CA GLY A 44 10.37 -10.96 -11.77
C GLY A 44 10.07 -10.19 -10.47
N ALA A 45 9.63 -10.88 -9.42
CA ALA A 45 9.43 -10.27 -8.10
C ALA A 45 10.74 -9.68 -7.53
N ARG A 46 11.87 -10.38 -7.65
CA ARG A 46 13.19 -9.86 -7.22
C ARG A 46 13.62 -8.64 -8.04
N VAL A 47 13.45 -8.70 -9.36
CA VAL A 47 13.76 -7.58 -10.26
C VAL A 47 12.91 -6.37 -9.92
N PHE A 48 11.60 -6.57 -9.68
CA PHE A 48 10.70 -5.50 -9.24
C PHE A 48 11.19 -4.82 -7.95
N LEU A 49 11.63 -5.57 -6.95
CA LEU A 49 12.12 -5.00 -5.70
C LEU A 49 13.43 -4.23 -5.90
N ALA A 50 14.32 -4.71 -6.76
CA ALA A 50 15.52 -3.97 -7.14
C ALA A 50 15.17 -2.67 -7.87
N PHE A 51 14.20 -2.70 -8.79
CA PHE A 51 13.67 -1.52 -9.46
C PHE A 51 13.06 -0.52 -8.47
N ALA A 52 12.24 -0.98 -7.53
CA ALA A 52 11.62 -0.14 -6.51
C ALA A 52 12.68 0.59 -5.66
N ARG A 53 13.75 -0.11 -5.29
CA ARG A 53 14.88 0.45 -4.55
C ARG A 53 15.66 1.47 -5.38
N THR A 54 16.00 1.15 -6.62
CA THR A 54 16.85 1.99 -7.48
C THR A 54 16.13 3.22 -7.99
N CYS A 55 14.87 3.08 -8.44
CA CYS A 55 14.14 4.16 -9.10
C CYS A 55 13.34 5.04 -8.14
N TYR A 56 12.85 4.49 -7.02
CA TYR A 56 12.06 5.25 -6.03
C TYR A 56 12.76 5.42 -4.68
N GLY A 57 13.91 4.78 -4.46
CA GLY A 57 14.61 4.82 -3.17
C GLY A 57 13.87 4.10 -2.05
N PHE A 58 12.87 3.26 -2.36
CA PHE A 58 12.08 2.57 -1.35
C PHE A 58 12.77 1.28 -0.91
N SER A 59 12.76 1.02 0.40
CA SER A 59 13.14 -0.29 0.92
C SER A 59 12.10 -1.34 0.52
N GLU A 60 12.46 -2.62 0.64
CA GLU A 60 11.54 -3.73 0.40
C GLU A 60 10.31 -3.64 1.33
N ALA A 61 10.54 -3.33 2.61
CA ALA A 61 9.49 -3.15 3.60
C ALA A 61 8.54 -1.99 3.25
N THR A 62 9.07 -0.84 2.83
CA THR A 62 8.25 0.31 2.41
C THR A 62 7.46 -0.02 1.14
N THR A 63 8.09 -0.69 0.18
CA THR A 63 7.46 -1.13 -1.08
C THR A 63 6.28 -2.06 -0.79
N ALA A 64 6.48 -3.06 0.07
CA ALA A 64 5.43 -3.99 0.50
C ALA A 64 4.29 -3.27 1.23
N GLN A 65 4.62 -2.33 2.14
CA GLN A 65 3.62 -1.54 2.84
C GLN A 65 2.77 -0.71 1.88
N TYR A 66 3.39 0.00 0.93
CA TYR A 66 2.68 0.87 0.00
C TYR A 66 1.77 0.08 -0.94
N LEU A 67 2.27 -1.04 -1.50
CA LEU A 67 1.45 -1.96 -2.29
C LEU A 67 0.25 -2.47 -1.49
N ARG A 68 0.47 -2.97 -0.26
CA ARG A 68 -0.59 -3.50 0.59
C ARG A 68 -1.66 -2.45 0.89
N VAL A 69 -1.23 -1.24 1.25
CA VAL A 69 -2.14 -0.13 1.57
C VAL A 69 -2.93 0.29 0.33
N TYR A 70 -2.26 0.49 -0.80
CA TYR A 70 -2.92 0.84 -2.05
C TYR A 70 -3.94 -0.22 -2.47
N GLN A 71 -3.52 -1.50 -2.52
CA GLN A 71 -4.41 -2.59 -2.92
C GLN A 71 -5.62 -2.73 -2.00
N ARG A 72 -5.47 -2.47 -0.70
CA ARG A 72 -6.59 -2.51 0.25
C ARG A 72 -7.58 -1.37 0.01
N PHE A 73 -7.11 -0.15 -0.29
CA PHE A 73 -7.94 1.05 -0.25
C PHE A 73 -8.27 1.67 -1.61
N VAL A 74 -7.67 1.20 -2.71
CA VAL A 74 -7.95 1.74 -4.06
C VAL A 74 -9.43 1.68 -4.42
N SER A 75 -10.12 0.62 -3.98
CA SER A 75 -11.56 0.43 -4.19
C SER A 75 -12.39 0.69 -2.94
N SER A 76 -11.82 1.31 -1.91
CA SER A 76 -12.56 1.64 -0.69
C SER A 76 -13.56 2.76 -0.93
N ARG A 77 -14.72 2.71 -0.28
CA ARG A 77 -15.67 3.83 -0.30
C ARG A 77 -15.12 5.10 0.35
N HIS A 78 -14.12 4.96 1.22
CA HIS A 78 -13.44 6.06 1.91
C HIS A 78 -12.14 6.47 1.21
N ARG A 79 -11.92 6.06 -0.04
CA ARG A 79 -10.63 6.25 -0.75
C ARG A 79 -10.20 7.71 -0.75
N SER A 80 -11.11 8.63 -1.04
CA SER A 80 -10.80 10.06 -1.17
C SER A 80 -10.38 10.68 0.16
N GLU A 81 -11.08 10.34 1.23
CA GLU A 81 -10.78 10.77 2.60
C GLU A 81 -9.47 10.15 3.10
N MET A 82 -9.23 8.88 2.77
CA MET A 82 -7.99 8.18 3.10
C MET A 82 -6.78 8.84 2.46
N GLU A 83 -6.89 9.25 1.19
CA GLU A 83 -5.85 9.95 0.46
C GLU A 83 -5.59 11.35 1.02
N ALA A 84 -6.65 12.09 1.35
CA ALA A 84 -6.54 13.47 1.83
C ALA A 84 -6.03 13.54 3.29
N LEU A 85 -6.54 12.68 4.16
CA LEU A 85 -6.41 12.85 5.61
C LEU A 85 -5.29 12.00 6.21
N PHE A 86 -5.04 10.80 5.67
CA PHE A 86 -4.19 9.80 6.33
C PHE A 86 -2.82 9.64 5.66
N ASN A 87 -1.80 9.40 6.48
CA ASN A 87 -0.46 9.13 5.97
C ASN A 87 -0.26 7.61 5.82
N ALA A 88 0.76 7.20 5.07
CA ALA A 88 1.00 5.78 4.81
C ALA A 88 1.17 4.92 6.07
N GLY A 89 1.68 5.48 7.18
CA GLY A 89 1.84 4.77 8.45
C GLY A 89 0.53 4.61 9.22
N GLU A 90 -0.36 5.59 9.14
CA GLU A 90 -1.72 5.50 9.67
C GLU A 90 -2.56 4.51 8.85
N LEU A 91 -2.55 4.64 7.51
CA LEU A 91 -3.24 3.71 6.61
C LEU A 91 -2.76 2.27 6.78
N ALA A 92 -1.47 2.05 7.03
CA ALA A 92 -0.95 0.71 7.30
C ALA A 92 -1.54 0.06 8.57
N VAL A 93 -1.96 0.85 9.57
CA VAL A 93 -2.69 0.35 10.75
C VAL A 93 -4.12 -0.02 10.37
N LEU A 94 -4.75 0.78 9.52
CA LEU A 94 -6.14 0.59 9.09
C LEU A 94 -6.32 -0.57 8.11
N ALA A 95 -5.26 -0.98 7.41
CA ALA A 95 -5.35 -1.96 6.32
C ALA A 95 -5.91 -3.34 6.71
N ALA A 96 -5.97 -3.65 8.01
CA ALA A 96 -6.52 -4.91 8.54
C ALA A 96 -8.04 -4.88 8.81
N TYR A 97 -8.69 -3.73 8.65
CA TYR A 97 -10.10 -3.52 8.97
C TYR A 97 -10.91 -3.35 7.69
N SER A 98 -12.19 -3.71 7.73
CA SER A 98 -13.17 -3.50 6.65
C SER A 98 -13.59 -2.03 6.52
N ASP A 99 -14.22 -1.65 5.42
CA ASP A 99 -14.69 -0.27 5.24
C ASP A 99 -15.78 0.13 6.26
N ASP A 100 -16.57 -0.85 6.71
CA ASP A 100 -17.59 -0.68 7.76
C ASP A 100 -16.96 -0.28 9.09
N GLU A 101 -15.96 -1.05 9.54
CA GLU A 101 -15.22 -0.77 10.77
C GLU A 101 -14.47 0.58 10.74
N LEU A 102 -14.18 1.10 9.54
CA LEU A 102 -13.40 2.33 9.37
C LEU A 102 -14.23 3.61 9.30
N THR A 103 -15.55 3.52 9.11
CA THR A 103 -16.42 4.69 8.87
C THR A 103 -16.23 5.77 9.93
N GLU A 104 -16.34 5.40 11.20
CA GLU A 104 -16.22 6.36 12.30
C GLU A 104 -14.76 6.78 12.57
N ILE A 105 -13.75 5.98 12.18
CA ILE A 105 -12.34 6.38 12.25
C ILE A 105 -12.04 7.48 11.24
N VAL A 106 -12.59 7.34 10.02
CA VAL A 106 -12.52 8.36 8.97
C VAL A 106 -13.22 9.64 9.44
N SER A 107 -14.44 9.54 9.98
CA SER A 107 -15.15 10.69 10.55
C SER A 107 -14.39 11.37 11.69
N ALA A 108 -13.79 10.59 12.60
CA ALA A 108 -12.99 11.13 13.70
C ALA A 108 -11.74 11.87 13.21
N LYS A 109 -11.04 11.35 12.20
CA LYS A 109 -9.88 12.02 11.58
C LYS A 109 -10.29 13.27 10.79
N ALA A 110 -11.46 13.26 10.14
CA ALA A 110 -11.99 14.43 9.46
C ALA A 110 -12.33 15.55 10.45
N ALA A 111 -12.96 15.21 11.59
CA ALA A 111 -13.26 16.16 12.66
C ALA A 111 -12.01 16.64 13.41
N ASN A 112 -10.98 15.79 13.50
CA ASN A 112 -9.70 16.13 14.11
C ASN A 112 -8.52 15.68 13.22
N PRO A 113 -8.08 16.51 12.25
CA PRO A 113 -6.96 16.17 11.37
C PRO A 113 -5.63 15.90 12.10
N SER A 114 -5.48 16.42 13.33
CA SER A 114 -4.31 16.20 14.18
C SER A 114 -4.30 14.85 14.89
N LEU A 115 -5.38 14.07 14.79
CA LEU A 115 -5.50 12.73 15.40
C LEU A 115 -4.34 11.84 14.95
N THR A 116 -3.46 11.48 15.88
CA THR A 116 -2.23 10.76 15.56
C THR A 116 -2.48 9.28 15.29
N ARG A 117 -1.47 8.60 14.73
CA ARG A 117 -1.46 7.14 14.58
C ARG A 117 -1.77 6.39 15.87
N ASP A 118 -1.26 6.85 17.01
CA ASP A 118 -1.53 6.17 18.29
C ASP A 118 -2.94 6.46 18.81
N GLY A 119 -3.46 7.68 18.58
CA GLY A 119 -4.88 7.98 18.80
C GLY A 119 -5.80 7.06 17.99
N ILE A 120 -5.49 6.85 16.70
CA ILE A 120 -6.22 5.91 15.83
C ILE A 120 -6.19 4.49 16.40
N LYS A 121 -5.03 4.01 16.87
CA LYS A 121 -4.94 2.68 17.49
C LYS A 121 -5.80 2.56 18.75
N GLN A 122 -5.86 3.61 19.57
CA GLN A 122 -6.70 3.60 20.78
C GLN A 122 -8.18 3.53 20.42
N LEU A 123 -8.64 4.32 19.45
CA LEU A 123 -10.03 4.26 18.97
C LEU A 123 -10.40 2.86 18.46
N LEU A 124 -9.51 2.21 17.71
CA LEU A 124 -9.71 0.84 17.24
C LEU A 124 -9.77 -0.18 18.39
N LYS A 125 -8.96 -0.01 19.44
CA LYS A 125 -8.99 -0.88 20.62
C LYS A 125 -10.30 -0.75 21.40
N THR A 126 -10.77 0.48 21.63
CA THR A 126 -12.04 0.72 22.33
C THR A 126 -13.21 0.05 21.61
N ARG A 127 -13.23 0.09 20.27
CA ARG A 127 -14.27 -0.58 19.46
C ARG A 127 -14.27 -2.10 19.58
N ARG A 128 -13.09 -2.72 19.67
CA ARG A 128 -12.99 -4.18 19.81
C ARG A 128 -13.43 -4.69 21.19
N ALA A 129 -13.51 -3.80 22.17
CA ALA A 129 -13.90 -4.12 23.53
C ALA A 129 -15.39 -3.83 23.83
N ALA A 130 -16.10 -3.21 22.89
CA ALA A 130 -17.53 -2.91 22.95
C ALA A 130 -18.32 -3.92 22.12
#